data_AF-A0A3S4R590-F1
#
_entry.id   AF-A0A3S4R590-F1
#
_cell.length_a   1.000
_cell.length_b   1.000
_cell.length_c   1.000
_cell.angle_alpha   90.00
_cell.angle_beta   90.00
_cell.angle_gamma   90.00
#
_symmetry.space_group_name_H-M   'P 1'
#
loop_
_entity.id
_entity.type
_entity.pdbx_description
1 polymer ?
#
loop_
_entity_poly.entity_id
_entity_poly.type
_entity_poly.pdbx_seq_one_letter_code
_entity_poly.pdbx_strand_id
1 'polypeptide(L)'
;MKVVDFNEHLFRCSQLGKLMVGVSPALTANQEKELSELRSKILAGKITDKQIIKMGDLIRKKEEKPELSKGVVTHLTDIHKGFFMKRDRQISNKFTEKGIVVEEKSITLYSEVKNTLFLKNQKYYKNKFIHGTPDNVQKKVRDMKNSWSLDSFPMYETVIVNKDYEWQLQGYMELTGIKEAELVYALVDTPNKIIIDELRRLDWKQGIYDINGNVKEDRIPLVVETVSNMIYTEQGLDEFCQESMLIEKKWFTDFFEIPKELRIKVFELEYSKEAIQALYEQIRLCRERLNSLTVEMASQLFKVA
;
A
#
# COMPACT_ATOMS: atom_id res chain seq x y z
N MET A 1 -15.50 -27.37 -16.03
CA MET A 1 -14.72 -26.41 -15.20
C MET A 1 -15.15 -26.61 -13.75
N LYS A 2 -14.24 -26.78 -12.78
CA LYS A 2 -14.64 -26.83 -11.36
C LYS A 2 -15.25 -25.47 -11.01
N VAL A 3 -16.49 -25.46 -10.53
CA VAL A 3 -17.09 -24.28 -9.92
C VAL A 3 -16.24 -23.98 -8.69
N VAL A 4 -15.64 -22.80 -8.65
CA VAL A 4 -14.81 -22.34 -7.54
C VAL A 4 -15.69 -21.45 -6.68
N ASP A 5 -15.73 -21.75 -5.39
CA ASP A 5 -16.42 -20.94 -4.40
C ASP A 5 -15.42 -19.97 -3.73
N PHE A 6 -15.69 -18.67 -3.86
CA PHE A 6 -14.92 -17.60 -3.23
C PHE A 6 -15.42 -17.22 -1.83
N ASN A 7 -16.38 -17.95 -1.25
CA ASN A 7 -16.94 -17.66 0.09
C ASN A 7 -15.89 -17.65 1.20
N GLU A 8 -14.79 -18.39 1.05
CA GLU A 8 -13.66 -18.43 2.00
C GLU A 8 -12.39 -17.78 1.43
N HIS A 9 -12.49 -17.02 0.33
CA HIS A 9 -11.34 -16.35 -0.26
C HIS A 9 -10.76 -15.32 0.70
N LEU A 10 -9.48 -15.47 1.05
CA LEU A 10 -8.76 -14.55 1.92
C LEU A 10 -8.07 -13.46 1.11
N PHE A 11 -8.21 -12.21 1.53
CA PHE A 11 -7.55 -11.06 0.91
C PHE A 11 -6.25 -10.70 1.65
N ARG A 12 -5.21 -10.28 0.93
CA ARG A 12 -3.97 -9.80 1.55
C ARG A 12 -4.20 -8.45 2.22
N CYS A 13 -3.60 -8.22 3.38
CA CYS A 13 -3.65 -6.92 4.06
C CYS A 13 -3.21 -5.75 3.14
N SER A 14 -2.20 -5.95 2.29
CA SER A 14 -1.74 -4.95 1.33
C SER A 14 -2.70 -4.66 0.17
N GLN A 15 -3.80 -5.41 0.04
CA GLN A 15 -4.84 -5.18 -0.96
C GLN A 15 -6.08 -4.49 -0.39
N LEU A 16 -6.20 -4.36 0.95
CA LEU A 16 -7.44 -3.92 1.60
C LEU A 16 -7.84 -2.50 1.18
N GLY A 17 -6.88 -1.60 1.00
CA GLY A 17 -7.14 -0.25 0.47
C GLY A 17 -7.90 -0.25 -0.85
N LYS A 18 -7.52 -1.14 -1.77
CA LYS A 18 -8.17 -1.32 -3.08
C LYS A 18 -9.59 -1.85 -2.96
N LEU A 19 -9.93 -2.55 -1.88
CA LEU A 19 -11.29 -3.04 -1.61
C LEU A 19 -12.18 -1.95 -0.99
N MET A 20 -11.58 -1.05 -0.22
CA MET A 20 -12.29 0.00 0.52
C MET A 20 -12.53 1.28 -0.28
N VAL A 21 -12.12 1.32 -1.56
CA VAL A 21 -12.35 2.48 -2.43
C VAL A 21 -13.84 2.74 -2.62
N GLY A 22 -14.26 3.94 -2.21
CA GLY A 22 -15.65 4.40 -2.32
C GLY A 22 -16.58 3.88 -1.23
N VAL A 23 -16.06 3.12 -0.25
CA VAL A 23 -16.86 2.71 0.91
C VAL A 23 -17.12 3.95 1.76
N SER A 24 -18.38 4.33 1.84
CA SER A 24 -18.90 5.36 2.74
C SER A 24 -19.98 4.74 3.61
N PRO A 25 -20.19 5.27 4.83
CA PRO A 25 -21.37 4.92 5.61
C PRO A 25 -22.63 5.13 4.76
N ALA A 26 -23.60 4.21 4.87
CA ALA A 26 -24.86 4.30 4.12
C ALA A 26 -25.60 5.62 4.40
N LEU A 27 -25.46 6.15 5.62
CA LEU A 27 -25.94 7.46 6.05
C LEU A 27 -24.77 8.34 6.50
N THR A 28 -24.79 9.63 6.15
CA THR A 28 -23.85 10.60 6.73
C THR A 28 -24.13 10.80 8.23
N ALA A 29 -23.16 11.33 9.00
CA ALA A 29 -23.37 11.61 10.43
C ALA A 29 -24.62 12.48 10.71
N ASN A 30 -24.89 13.45 9.82
CA ASN A 30 -26.11 14.27 9.90
C ASN A 30 -27.37 13.44 9.61
N GLN A 31 -27.32 12.51 8.66
CA GLN A 31 -28.44 11.60 8.35
C GLN A 31 -28.69 10.59 9.47
N GLU A 32 -27.64 10.12 10.16
CA GLU A 32 -27.80 9.26 11.34
C GLU A 32 -28.40 10.02 12.52
N LYS A 33 -27.93 11.23 12.78
CA LYS A 33 -28.51 12.13 13.78
C LYS A 33 -29.98 12.42 13.47
N GLU A 34 -30.28 12.77 12.23
CA GLU A 34 -31.65 13.01 11.76
C GLU A 34 -32.52 11.76 11.93
N LEU A 35 -32.03 10.57 11.56
CA LEU A 35 -32.75 9.31 11.77
C LEU A 35 -33.02 9.04 13.26
N SER A 36 -32.06 9.31 14.13
CA SER A 36 -32.24 9.17 15.59
C SER A 36 -33.28 10.15 16.13
N GLU A 37 -33.26 11.40 15.70
CA GLU A 37 -34.25 12.41 16.10
C GLU A 37 -35.66 12.06 15.61
N LEU A 38 -35.78 11.55 14.39
CA LEU A 38 -37.05 11.06 13.83
C LEU A 38 -37.60 9.86 14.62
N ARG A 39 -36.72 8.92 15.01
CA ARG A 39 -37.08 7.78 15.89
C ARG A 39 -37.58 8.24 17.27
N SER A 40 -37.01 9.30 17.84
CA SER A 40 -37.51 9.87 19.10
C SER A 40 -38.86 10.56 18.92
N LYS A 41 -39.07 11.28 17.82
CA LYS A 41 -40.34 11.96 17.52
C LYS A 41 -41.51 10.99 17.29
N ILE A 42 -41.26 9.87 16.60
CA ILE A 42 -42.30 8.85 16.41
C ILE A 42 -42.69 8.21 17.74
N LEU A 43 -41.73 7.91 18.63
CA LEU A 43 -42.01 7.37 19.96
C LEU A 43 -42.79 8.35 20.85
N ALA A 44 -42.50 9.65 20.72
CA ALA A 44 -43.20 10.71 21.44
C ALA A 44 -44.57 11.07 20.84
N GLY A 45 -44.99 10.45 19.73
CA GLY A 45 -46.24 10.78 19.02
C GLY A 45 -46.28 12.16 18.37
N LYS A 46 -45.12 12.80 18.18
CA LYS A 46 -44.97 14.18 17.67
C LYS A 46 -44.24 14.21 16.32
N ILE A 47 -44.67 13.37 15.39
CA ILE A 47 -44.09 13.24 14.05
C ILE A 47 -45.11 13.63 12.98
N THR A 48 -44.66 14.29 11.91
CA THR A 48 -45.50 14.64 10.75
C THR A 48 -45.39 13.60 9.64
N ASP A 49 -46.37 13.53 8.74
CA ASP A 49 -46.34 12.61 7.59
C ASP A 49 -45.07 12.77 6.74
N LYS A 50 -44.64 14.01 6.51
CA LYS A 50 -43.37 14.30 5.80
C LYS A 50 -42.16 13.71 6.52
N GLN A 51 -42.15 13.76 7.85
CA GLN A 51 -41.09 13.19 8.67
C GLN A 51 -41.11 11.66 8.68
N ILE A 52 -42.30 11.04 8.63
CA ILE A 52 -42.45 9.58 8.47
C ILE A 52 -41.88 9.13 7.12
N ILE A 53 -42.24 9.81 6.03
CA ILE A 53 -41.70 9.52 4.68
C ILE A 53 -40.17 9.64 4.67
N LYS A 54 -39.66 10.75 5.22
CA LYS A 54 -38.20 10.98 5.32
C LYS A 54 -37.50 9.91 6.14
N MET A 55 -38.09 9.49 7.25
CA MET A 55 -37.57 8.40 8.07
C MET A 55 -37.53 7.09 7.28
N GLY A 56 -38.59 6.79 6.53
CA GLY A 56 -38.65 5.64 5.62
C GLY A 56 -37.55 5.67 4.56
N ASP A 57 -37.32 6.83 3.92
CA ASP A 57 -36.24 6.99 2.94
C ASP A 57 -34.85 6.77 3.55
N LEU A 58 -34.61 7.28 4.77
CA LEU A 58 -33.34 7.08 5.49
C LEU A 58 -33.13 5.62 5.90
N ILE A 59 -34.20 4.93 6.32
CA ILE A 59 -34.15 3.49 6.63
C ILE A 59 -33.87 2.69 5.35
N ARG A 60 -34.59 2.96 4.26
CA ARG A 60 -34.36 2.29 2.96
C ARG A 60 -32.93 2.51 2.50
N LYS A 61 -32.42 3.74 2.54
CA LYS A 61 -31.03 4.05 2.18
C LYS A 61 -30.01 3.31 3.06
N LYS A 62 -30.33 3.10 4.34
CA LYS A 62 -29.49 2.33 5.27
C LYS A 62 -29.52 0.83 4.98
N GLU A 63 -30.63 0.32 4.44
CA GLU A 63 -30.84 -1.10 4.11
C GLU A 63 -30.44 -1.45 2.67
N GLU A 64 -30.30 -0.47 1.79
CA GLU A 64 -29.79 -0.65 0.43
C GLU A 64 -28.39 -1.27 0.46
N LYS A 65 -28.21 -2.38 -0.27
CA LYS A 65 -26.91 -3.02 -0.39
C LYS A 65 -25.91 -2.04 -1.02
N PRO A 66 -24.75 -1.78 -0.39
CA PRO A 66 -23.74 -0.92 -1.00
C PRO A 66 -23.29 -1.51 -2.33
N GLU A 67 -23.26 -0.68 -3.37
CA GLU A 67 -22.64 -1.07 -4.65
C GLU A 67 -21.11 -0.94 -4.56
N LEU A 68 -20.41 -1.95 -5.07
CA LEU A 68 -18.95 -1.89 -5.19
C LEU A 68 -18.55 -0.83 -6.21
N SER A 69 -17.56 0.00 -5.86
CA SER A 69 -17.03 1.00 -6.79
C SER A 69 -16.41 0.33 -8.04
N LYS A 70 -16.35 1.07 -9.15
CA LYS A 70 -15.74 0.60 -10.41
C LYS A 70 -14.29 0.10 -10.21
N GLY A 71 -13.53 0.78 -9.34
CA GLY A 71 -12.16 0.40 -8.99
C GLY A 71 -12.09 -0.97 -8.30
N VAL A 72 -12.98 -1.21 -7.33
CA VAL A 72 -13.08 -2.50 -6.63
C VAL A 72 -13.46 -3.61 -7.62
N VAL A 73 -14.48 -3.39 -8.45
CA VAL A 73 -14.91 -4.38 -9.45
C VAL A 73 -13.78 -4.73 -10.43
N THR A 74 -12.98 -3.75 -10.84
CA THR A 74 -11.81 -3.95 -11.70
C THR A 74 -10.78 -4.84 -10.99
N HIS A 75 -10.46 -4.52 -9.73
CA HIS A 75 -9.51 -5.30 -8.95
C HIS A 75 -9.95 -6.76 -8.74
N LEU A 76 -11.23 -6.99 -8.41
CA LEU A 76 -11.79 -8.33 -8.26
C LEU A 76 -11.80 -9.12 -9.57
N THR A 77 -12.03 -8.44 -10.69
CA THR A 77 -11.95 -9.04 -12.03
C THR A 77 -10.54 -9.55 -12.32
N ASP A 78 -9.51 -8.78 -11.95
CA ASP A 78 -8.11 -9.21 -12.11
C ASP A 78 -7.76 -10.39 -11.20
N ILE A 79 -8.22 -10.41 -9.95
CA ILE A 79 -8.07 -11.56 -9.03
C ILE A 79 -8.72 -12.81 -9.63
N HIS A 80 -9.96 -12.69 -10.11
CA HIS A 80 -10.71 -13.79 -10.69
C HIS A 80 -10.02 -14.36 -11.94
N LYS A 81 -9.61 -13.49 -12.87
CA LYS A 81 -8.83 -13.89 -14.05
C LYS A 81 -7.54 -14.60 -13.67
N GLY A 82 -6.78 -14.04 -12.73
CA GLY A 82 -5.52 -14.64 -12.28
C GLY A 82 -5.70 -16.05 -11.73
N PHE A 83 -6.75 -16.25 -10.92
CA PHE A 83 -7.08 -17.55 -10.36
C PHE A 83 -7.42 -18.60 -11.44
N PHE A 84 -8.34 -18.29 -12.34
CA PHE A 84 -8.82 -19.26 -13.34
C PHE A 84 -7.85 -19.49 -14.49
N MET A 85 -7.19 -18.43 -14.96
CA MET A 85 -6.23 -18.53 -16.06
C MET A 85 -4.87 -19.03 -15.58
N LYS A 86 -4.65 -19.16 -14.26
CA LYS A 86 -3.35 -19.46 -13.65
C LYS A 86 -2.23 -18.56 -14.15
N ARG A 87 -2.59 -17.31 -14.47
CA ARG A 87 -1.69 -16.27 -14.96
C ARG A 87 -1.75 -15.14 -13.97
N ASP A 88 -0.88 -15.21 -12.97
CA ASP A 88 -0.70 -14.08 -12.06
C ASP A 88 0.06 -12.98 -12.81
N ARG A 89 -0.47 -11.76 -12.77
CA ARG A 89 0.25 -10.61 -13.30
C ARG A 89 1.24 -10.20 -12.22
N GLN A 90 2.43 -10.79 -12.22
CA GLN A 90 3.53 -10.28 -11.40
C GLN A 90 3.92 -8.88 -11.90
N ILE A 91 3.31 -7.86 -11.33
CA ILE A 91 3.73 -6.48 -11.51
C ILE A 91 4.90 -6.26 -10.54
N SER A 92 6.08 -6.73 -10.95
CA SER A 92 7.33 -6.30 -10.33
C SER A 92 7.84 -5.09 -11.11
N ASN A 93 8.09 -4.00 -10.40
CA ASN A 93 8.74 -2.81 -10.94
C ASN A 93 9.93 -2.42 -10.04
N LYS A 94 10.79 -1.52 -10.54
CA LYS A 94 11.98 -1.06 -9.82
C LYS A 94 11.71 -0.56 -8.40
N PHE A 95 10.54 0.05 -8.17
CA PHE A 95 10.14 0.57 -6.87
C PHE A 95 9.86 -0.56 -5.88
N THR A 96 9.06 -1.55 -6.30
CA THR A 96 8.76 -2.74 -5.49
C THR A 96 9.99 -3.62 -5.26
N GLU A 97 10.86 -3.74 -6.25
CA GLU A 97 12.12 -4.50 -6.13
C GLU A 97 13.06 -3.86 -5.11
N LYS A 98 13.30 -2.53 -5.20
CA LYS A 98 14.07 -1.79 -4.19
C LYS A 98 13.50 -2.05 -2.81
N GLY A 99 12.18 -1.88 -2.65
CA GLY A 99 11.51 -2.03 -1.36
C GLY A 99 11.72 -3.40 -0.72
N ILE A 100 11.64 -4.48 -1.50
CA ILE A 100 11.87 -5.84 -1.00
C ILE A 100 13.33 -6.06 -0.58
N VAL A 101 14.28 -5.61 -1.41
CA VAL A 101 15.72 -5.85 -1.18
C VAL A 101 16.21 -5.10 0.06
N VAL A 102 15.69 -3.91 0.34
CA VAL A 102 16.21 -3.04 1.40
C VAL A 102 15.40 -3.08 2.69
N GLU A 103 14.36 -3.92 2.78
CA GLU A 103 13.46 -3.95 3.94
C GLU A 103 14.19 -4.14 5.28
N GLU A 104 15.15 -5.07 5.35
CA GLU A 104 15.95 -5.30 6.57
C GLU A 104 16.90 -4.13 6.89
N LYS A 105 17.47 -3.48 5.86
CA LYS A 105 18.28 -2.26 6.04
C LYS A 105 17.44 -1.14 6.64
N SER A 106 16.19 -1.01 6.20
CA SER A 106 15.27 -0.01 6.72
C SER A 106 14.85 -0.27 8.17
N ILE A 107 14.65 -1.53 8.55
CA ILE A 107 14.41 -1.90 9.96
C ILE A 107 15.64 -1.59 10.81
N THR A 108 16.85 -1.82 10.28
CA THR A 108 18.11 -1.50 10.96
C THR A 108 18.25 0.00 11.18
N LEU A 109 18.06 0.81 10.12
CA LEU A 109 18.04 2.27 10.21
C LEU A 109 17.03 2.76 11.25
N TYR A 110 15.82 2.19 11.23
CA TYR A 110 14.78 2.53 12.21
C TYR A 110 15.22 2.20 13.65
N SER A 111 15.88 1.06 13.84
CA SER A 111 16.41 0.64 15.14
C SER A 111 17.47 1.58 15.68
N GLU A 112 18.38 2.04 14.81
CA GLU A 112 19.43 3.00 15.16
C GLU A 112 18.85 4.36 15.54
N VAL A 113 17.88 4.86 14.77
CA VAL A 113 17.22 6.16 15.03
C VAL A 113 16.42 6.13 16.33
N LYS A 114 15.75 5.01 16.63
CA LYS A 114 14.97 4.85 17.87
C LYS A 114 15.80 4.34 19.06
N ASN A 115 17.08 4.06 18.85
CA ASN A 115 17.96 3.42 19.84
C ASN A 115 17.30 2.20 20.50
N THR A 116 16.63 1.36 19.68
CA THR A 116 15.86 0.19 20.12
C THR A 116 15.97 -0.89 19.06
N LEU A 117 16.29 -2.12 19.46
CA LEU A 117 16.40 -3.24 18.50
C LEU A 117 15.02 -3.68 17.99
N PHE A 118 14.77 -3.48 16.70
CA PHE A 118 13.64 -4.05 15.98
C PHE A 118 14.10 -5.18 15.05
N LEU A 119 13.33 -6.26 15.01
CA LEU A 119 13.63 -7.43 14.19
C LEU A 119 12.51 -7.70 13.18
N LYS A 120 12.87 -8.17 11.99
CA LYS A 120 11.90 -8.58 10.99
C LYS A 120 11.03 -9.73 11.52
N ASN A 121 9.72 -9.56 11.40
CA ASN A 121 8.75 -10.60 11.70
C ASN A 121 8.68 -11.62 10.55
N GLN A 122 8.83 -12.91 10.88
CA GLN A 122 8.69 -14.02 9.94
C GLN A 122 7.33 -14.73 10.07
N LYS A 123 6.54 -14.39 11.09
CA LYS A 123 5.27 -15.05 11.36
C LYS A 123 4.19 -14.55 10.41
N TYR A 124 3.58 -15.49 9.69
CA TYR A 124 2.40 -15.28 8.87
C TYR A 124 1.12 -15.39 9.70
N TYR A 125 0.19 -14.46 9.50
CA TYR A 125 -1.09 -14.41 10.20
C TYR A 125 -2.25 -14.51 9.21
N LYS A 126 -3.35 -15.14 9.63
CA LYS A 126 -4.61 -15.20 8.88
C LYS A 126 -5.80 -15.36 9.81
N ASN A 127 -6.96 -14.90 9.35
CA ASN A 127 -8.26 -15.23 9.93
C ASN A 127 -9.22 -15.69 8.81
N LYS A 128 -10.54 -15.57 9.01
CA LYS A 128 -11.56 -15.97 8.03
C LYS A 128 -11.72 -15.03 6.85
N PHE A 129 -11.11 -13.83 6.88
CA PHE A 129 -11.32 -12.77 5.88
C PHE A 129 -10.01 -12.32 5.23
N ILE A 130 -8.96 -12.17 6.02
CA ILE A 130 -7.70 -11.53 5.61
C ILE A 130 -6.48 -12.32 6.06
N HIS A 131 -5.35 -12.02 5.45
CA HIS A 131 -4.06 -12.58 5.83
C HIS A 131 -2.89 -11.65 5.51
N GLY A 132 -1.75 -11.86 6.18
CA GLY A 132 -0.54 -11.08 5.91
C GLY A 132 0.59 -11.34 6.91
N THR A 133 1.72 -10.70 6.61
CA THR A 133 2.94 -10.74 7.42
C THR A 133 3.39 -9.29 7.59
N PRO A 134 3.11 -8.65 8.73
CA PRO A 134 3.67 -7.33 9.03
C PRO A 134 5.20 -7.41 9.12
N ASP A 135 5.89 -6.32 8.83
CA ASP A 135 7.37 -6.30 8.80
C ASP A 135 7.96 -6.42 10.21
N ASN A 136 7.31 -5.83 11.21
CA ASN A 136 7.70 -5.96 12.61
C ASN A 136 6.48 -6.06 13.54
N VAL A 137 6.63 -6.86 14.60
CA VAL A 137 5.60 -7.06 15.63
C VAL A 137 6.28 -7.05 17.00
N GLN A 138 6.46 -5.86 17.58
CA GLN A 138 7.06 -5.67 18.90
C GLN A 138 6.34 -4.53 19.62
N LYS A 139 5.39 -4.86 20.51
CA LYS A 139 4.43 -3.96 21.18
C LYS A 139 3.44 -3.26 20.25
N LYS A 140 3.94 -2.75 19.12
CA LYS A 140 3.20 -2.19 17.99
C LYS A 140 3.40 -3.06 16.75
N VAL A 141 2.46 -2.99 15.82
CA VAL A 141 2.65 -3.44 14.44
C VAL A 141 3.45 -2.38 13.68
N ARG A 142 4.41 -2.77 12.84
CA ARG A 142 5.07 -1.82 11.94
C ARG A 142 5.12 -2.36 10.52
N ASP A 143 4.96 -1.45 9.58
CA ASP A 143 5.11 -1.73 8.15
C ASP A 143 6.01 -0.65 7.55
N MET A 144 7.06 -1.10 6.88
CA MET A 144 8.14 -0.31 6.31
C MET A 144 7.77 0.08 4.88
N LYS A 145 7.88 1.37 4.55
CA LYS A 145 7.72 1.91 3.20
C LYS A 145 9.04 2.52 2.74
N ASN A 146 9.73 1.80 1.87
CA ASN A 146 11.02 2.23 1.35
C ASN A 146 10.81 3.21 0.20
N SER A 147 11.11 4.49 0.44
CA SER A 147 10.96 5.53 -0.59
C SER A 147 11.97 5.32 -1.72
N TRP A 148 11.52 5.58 -2.95
CA TRP A 148 12.36 5.44 -4.13
C TRP A 148 13.45 6.50 -4.17
N SER A 149 13.03 7.75 -3.97
CA SER A 149 13.85 8.96 -3.99
C SER A 149 13.45 9.90 -2.87
N LEU A 150 14.28 10.91 -2.61
CA LEU A 150 13.98 12.01 -1.69
C LEU A 150 12.67 12.74 -2.06
N ASP A 151 12.40 12.93 -3.35
CA ASP A 151 11.16 13.53 -3.86
C ASP A 151 9.90 12.76 -3.43
N SER A 152 9.98 11.42 -3.45
CA SER A 152 8.88 10.55 -3.00
C SER A 152 8.83 10.34 -1.48
N PHE A 153 9.78 10.89 -0.72
CA PHE A 153 9.89 10.69 0.73
C PHE A 153 9.02 11.73 1.46
N PRO A 154 8.10 11.31 2.34
CA PRO A 154 7.11 12.21 2.95
C PRO A 154 7.69 13.00 4.14
N MET A 155 8.82 13.67 3.93
CA MET A 155 9.60 14.35 4.98
C MET A 155 8.74 15.30 5.83
N TYR A 156 7.95 16.13 5.15
CA TYR A 156 7.15 17.19 5.78
C TYR A 156 5.67 16.82 5.97
N GLU A 157 5.24 15.65 5.49
CA GLU A 157 3.84 15.25 5.60
C GLU A 157 3.47 15.01 7.06
N THR A 158 2.27 15.44 7.46
CA THR A 158 1.79 15.26 8.84
C THR A 158 0.78 14.12 8.97
N VAL A 159 0.26 13.64 7.84
CA VAL A 159 -0.73 12.56 7.76
C VAL A 159 -0.33 11.53 6.71
N ILE A 160 -0.89 10.33 6.81
CA ILE A 160 -0.70 9.29 5.81
C ILE A 160 -1.49 9.69 4.55
N VAL A 161 -0.77 10.10 3.49
CA VAL A 161 -1.40 10.52 2.23
C VAL A 161 -2.06 9.34 1.51
N ASN A 162 -1.39 8.17 1.52
CA ASN A 162 -1.92 6.96 0.89
C ASN A 162 -2.74 6.13 1.87
N LYS A 163 -4.06 6.30 1.81
CA LYS A 163 -5.04 5.57 2.64
C LYS A 163 -4.99 4.05 2.49
N ASP A 164 -4.41 3.52 1.41
CA ASP A 164 -4.24 2.06 1.28
C ASP A 164 -3.37 1.49 2.42
N TYR A 165 -2.40 2.27 2.89
CA TYR A 165 -1.52 1.88 3.98
C TYR A 165 -2.23 1.88 5.35
N GLU A 166 -3.20 2.78 5.55
CA GLU A 166 -4.02 2.75 6.76
C GLU A 166 -4.81 1.43 6.84
N TRP A 167 -5.47 1.04 5.75
CA TRP A 167 -6.22 -0.22 5.69
C TRP A 167 -5.32 -1.44 5.86
N GLN A 168 -4.10 -1.40 5.30
CA GLN A 168 -3.11 -2.45 5.50
C GLN A 168 -2.75 -2.62 6.99
N LEU A 169 -2.46 -1.51 7.69
CA LEU A 169 -2.14 -1.52 9.12
C LEU A 169 -3.33 -1.95 9.99
N GLN A 170 -4.55 -1.49 9.68
CA GLN A 170 -5.77 -1.97 10.37
C GLN A 170 -5.89 -3.49 10.27
N GLY A 171 -5.70 -4.05 9.06
CA GLY A 171 -5.72 -5.49 8.84
C GLY A 171 -4.66 -6.25 9.66
N TYR A 172 -3.45 -5.71 9.79
CA TYR A 172 -2.42 -6.32 10.62
C TYR A 172 -2.71 -6.24 12.12
N MET A 173 -3.21 -5.10 12.61
CA MET A 173 -3.63 -4.96 14.00
C MET A 173 -4.75 -5.95 14.35
N GLU A 174 -5.70 -6.13 13.45
CA GLU A 174 -6.75 -7.14 13.56
C GLU A 174 -6.20 -8.57 13.62
N LEU A 175 -5.23 -8.91 12.77
CA LEU A 175 -4.62 -10.25 12.71
C LEU A 175 -3.73 -10.58 13.91
N THR A 176 -3.09 -9.57 14.49
CA THR A 176 -2.11 -9.75 15.59
C THR A 176 -2.74 -9.54 16.97
N GLY A 177 -3.88 -8.86 17.05
CA GLY A 177 -4.53 -8.45 18.30
C GLY A 177 -3.94 -7.17 18.92
N ILE A 178 -2.86 -6.63 18.33
CA ILE A 178 -2.22 -5.38 18.77
C ILE A 178 -3.08 -4.18 18.33
N LYS A 179 -3.13 -3.12 19.14
CA LYS A 179 -4.02 -1.97 18.94
C LYS A 179 -3.35 -0.69 18.44
N GLU A 180 -2.05 -0.74 18.24
CA GLU A 180 -1.24 0.37 17.78
C GLU A 180 -0.33 -0.08 16.62
N ALA A 181 -0.21 0.77 15.62
CA ALA A 181 0.66 0.55 14.48
C ALA A 181 1.50 1.79 14.13
N GLU A 182 2.64 1.55 13.48
CA GLU A 182 3.51 2.56 12.90
C GLU A 182 3.69 2.29 11.41
N LEU A 183 3.36 3.27 10.56
CA LEU A 183 3.82 3.31 9.18
C LEU A 183 5.18 4.00 9.15
N VAL A 184 6.22 3.28 8.78
CA VAL A 184 7.59 3.79 8.82
C VAL A 184 8.12 3.95 7.41
N TYR A 185 8.19 5.18 6.92
CA TYR A 185 8.92 5.47 5.71
C TYR A 185 10.41 5.54 6.00
N ALA A 186 11.20 4.88 5.15
CA ALA A 186 12.65 4.88 5.24
C ALA A 186 13.29 5.29 3.91
N LEU A 187 14.30 6.14 4.00
CA LEU A 187 15.16 6.55 2.90
C LEU A 187 16.52 5.86 3.07
N VAL A 188 16.71 4.78 2.32
CA VAL A 188 17.92 3.94 2.35
C VAL A 188 18.54 3.86 0.96
N ASP A 189 19.87 3.73 0.94
CA ASP A 189 20.65 3.67 -0.28
C ASP A 189 20.10 2.59 -1.22
N THR A 190 19.97 2.98 -2.48
CA THR A 190 19.45 2.08 -3.50
C THR A 190 20.50 1.03 -3.81
N PRO A 191 20.15 -0.26 -3.93
CA PRO A 191 21.12 -1.30 -4.27
C PRO A 191 21.86 -0.98 -5.58
N ASN A 192 23.18 -1.20 -5.61
CA ASN A 192 24.06 -0.84 -6.73
C ASN A 192 23.57 -1.35 -8.08
N LYS A 193 23.03 -2.58 -8.12
CA LYS A 193 22.43 -3.16 -9.34
C LYS A 193 21.30 -2.29 -9.91
N ILE A 194 20.42 -1.76 -9.06
CA ILE A 194 19.31 -0.90 -9.47
C ILE A 194 19.85 0.46 -9.97
N ILE A 195 20.87 1.02 -9.33
CA ILE A 195 21.53 2.26 -9.78
C ILE A 195 22.16 2.05 -11.16
N ILE A 196 22.90 0.96 -11.36
CA ILE A 196 23.51 0.61 -12.65
C ILE A 196 22.44 0.45 -13.74
N ASP A 197 21.31 -0.19 -13.44
CA ASP A 197 20.21 -0.34 -14.40
C ASP A 197 19.56 1.01 -14.76
N GLU A 198 19.49 1.97 -13.82
CA GLU A 198 19.05 3.33 -14.12
C GLU A 198 20.07 4.08 -14.99
N LEU A 199 21.38 3.95 -14.72
CA LEU A 199 22.43 4.53 -15.56
C LEU A 199 22.41 3.95 -16.97
N ARG A 200 22.19 2.64 -17.14
CA ARG A 200 21.99 2.01 -18.46
C ARG A 200 20.77 2.61 -19.17
N ARG A 201 19.62 2.72 -18.50
CA ARG A 201 18.41 3.33 -19.09
C ARG A 201 18.65 4.78 -19.50
N LEU A 202 19.48 5.50 -18.74
CA LEU A 202 19.88 6.85 -19.05
C LEU A 202 20.81 6.89 -20.28
N ASP A 203 21.77 5.98 -20.36
CA ASP A 203 22.66 5.81 -21.52
C ASP A 203 21.88 5.59 -22.82
N TRP A 204 20.90 4.69 -22.81
CA TRP A 204 20.03 4.45 -23.98
C TRP A 204 19.32 5.71 -24.48
N LYS A 205 19.08 6.69 -23.61
CA LYS A 205 18.35 7.92 -23.94
C LYS A 205 19.28 9.11 -24.24
N GLN A 206 20.42 9.18 -23.58
CA GLN A 206 21.27 10.36 -23.52
C GLN A 206 22.72 10.10 -23.96
N GLY A 207 23.10 8.84 -24.17
CA GLY A 207 24.43 8.40 -24.58
C GLY A 207 25.51 8.85 -23.61
N ILE A 208 25.46 8.38 -22.36
CA ILE A 208 26.40 8.76 -21.29
C ILE A 208 27.76 8.09 -21.43
N TYR A 209 27.83 6.93 -22.09
CA TYR A 209 29.10 6.22 -22.30
C TYR A 209 29.68 6.47 -23.69
N ASP A 210 31.02 6.48 -23.78
CA ASP A 210 31.76 6.46 -25.02
C ASP A 210 31.88 5.04 -25.61
N ILE A 211 32.56 4.91 -26.76
CA ILE A 211 32.75 3.62 -27.43
C ILE A 211 33.58 2.61 -26.62
N ASN A 212 34.33 3.09 -25.63
CA ASN A 212 35.17 2.28 -24.74
C ASN A 212 34.46 1.96 -23.41
N GLY A 213 33.24 2.48 -23.21
CA GLY A 213 32.45 2.31 -21.98
C GLY A 213 32.75 3.33 -20.88
N ASN A 214 33.57 4.35 -21.12
CA ASN A 214 33.84 5.41 -20.14
C ASN A 214 32.72 6.44 -20.13
N VAL A 215 32.46 7.06 -18.98
CA VAL A 215 31.52 8.19 -18.89
C VAL A 215 32.10 9.37 -19.66
N LYS A 216 31.32 9.93 -20.59
CA LYS A 216 31.70 11.15 -21.32
C LYS A 216 31.76 12.34 -20.37
N GLU A 217 32.75 13.19 -20.54
CA GLU A 217 33.02 14.32 -19.65
C GLU A 217 31.82 15.29 -19.55
N ASP A 218 31.14 15.57 -20.68
CA ASP A 218 29.93 16.41 -20.73
C ASP A 218 28.71 15.78 -20.04
N ARG A 219 28.78 14.49 -19.71
CA ARG A 219 27.69 13.72 -19.09
C ARG A 219 27.94 13.40 -17.61
N ILE A 220 29.12 13.70 -17.08
CA ILE A 220 29.44 13.55 -15.66
C ILE A 220 28.40 14.24 -14.75
N PRO A 221 27.95 15.48 -14.99
CA PRO A 221 26.96 16.13 -14.12
C PRO A 221 25.64 15.36 -13.99
N LEU A 222 25.18 14.77 -15.10
CA LEU A 222 23.95 13.98 -15.14
C LEU A 222 24.10 12.65 -14.39
N VAL A 223 25.27 12.02 -14.49
CA VAL A 223 25.60 10.81 -13.74
C VAL A 223 25.64 11.11 -12.24
N VAL A 224 26.31 12.19 -11.84
CA VAL A 224 26.38 12.65 -10.44
C VAL A 224 24.98 12.90 -9.90
N GLU A 225 24.15 13.67 -10.62
CA GLU A 225 22.75 13.91 -10.23
C GLU A 225 21.97 12.60 -10.05
N THR A 226 22.11 11.66 -10.99
CA THR A 226 21.37 10.39 -10.95
C THR A 226 21.77 9.55 -9.75
N VAL A 227 23.08 9.42 -9.48
CA VAL A 227 23.59 8.61 -8.37
C VAL A 227 23.29 9.26 -7.02
N SER A 228 23.48 10.58 -6.88
CA SER A 228 23.18 11.33 -5.66
C SER A 228 21.70 11.30 -5.27
N ASN A 229 20.79 11.13 -6.24
CA ASN A 229 19.36 10.98 -5.94
C ASN A 229 18.97 9.56 -5.47
N MET A 230 19.89 8.60 -5.55
CA MET A 230 19.68 7.19 -5.23
C MET A 230 20.50 6.71 -4.03
N ILE A 231 21.53 7.46 -3.63
CA ILE A 231 22.42 7.20 -2.48
C ILE A 231 22.34 8.40 -1.53
N TYR A 232 22.23 8.12 -0.23
CA TYR A 232 21.98 9.12 0.82
C TYR A 232 23.04 9.11 1.92
N THR A 233 24.03 8.21 1.85
CA THR A 233 25.14 8.11 2.81
C THR A 233 26.49 8.17 2.11
N GLU A 234 27.51 8.73 2.78
CA GLU A 234 28.90 8.73 2.28
C GLU A 234 29.41 7.29 2.09
N GLN A 235 29.07 6.40 3.04
CA GLN A 235 29.44 4.99 2.96
C GLN A 235 28.86 4.32 1.71
N GLY A 236 27.58 4.53 1.43
CA GLY A 236 26.93 3.96 0.25
C GLY A 236 27.52 4.48 -1.05
N LEU A 237 27.94 5.75 -1.08
CA LEU A 237 28.61 6.34 -2.25
C LEU A 237 29.98 5.70 -2.46
N ASP A 238 30.73 5.51 -1.38
CA ASP A 238 32.04 4.85 -1.41
C ASP A 238 31.94 3.42 -1.93
N GLU A 239 31.02 2.64 -1.38
CA GLU A 239 30.75 1.26 -1.82
C GLU A 239 30.37 1.23 -3.30
N PHE A 240 29.47 2.11 -3.75
CA PHE A 240 29.05 2.17 -5.15
C PHE A 240 30.19 2.54 -6.11
N CYS A 241 30.98 3.57 -5.80
CA CYS A 241 32.11 3.99 -6.63
C CYS A 241 33.19 2.92 -6.73
N GLN A 242 33.47 2.20 -5.63
CA GLN A 242 34.42 1.09 -5.61
C GLN A 242 33.95 -0.07 -6.48
N GLU A 243 32.67 -0.44 -6.41
CA GLU A 243 32.11 -1.55 -7.21
C GLU A 243 31.96 -1.20 -8.69
N SER A 244 31.56 0.03 -9.01
CA SER A 244 31.26 0.43 -10.38
C SER A 244 32.51 0.52 -11.26
N MET A 245 33.65 0.92 -10.68
CA MET A 245 34.95 1.18 -11.34
C MET A 245 34.94 2.30 -12.41
N LEU A 246 33.80 2.57 -13.03
CA LEU A 246 33.59 3.59 -14.07
C LEU A 246 33.14 4.93 -13.50
N ILE A 247 32.73 4.95 -12.23
CA ILE A 247 32.15 6.12 -11.58
C ILE A 247 33.09 6.57 -10.47
N GLU A 248 33.70 7.73 -10.65
CA GLU A 248 34.76 8.19 -9.76
C GLU A 248 34.20 9.03 -8.60
N LYS A 249 34.61 8.71 -7.37
CA LYS A 249 34.22 9.47 -6.16
C LYS A 249 34.51 10.97 -6.29
N LYS A 250 35.61 11.34 -6.97
CA LYS A 250 36.03 12.74 -7.16
C LYS A 250 35.00 13.61 -7.91
N TRP A 251 34.03 13.01 -8.60
CA TRP A 251 32.97 13.73 -9.29
C TRP A 251 31.88 14.26 -8.34
N PHE A 252 31.81 13.73 -7.12
CA PHE A 252 30.77 14.01 -6.14
C PHE A 252 31.22 15.07 -5.12
N THR A 253 31.69 16.23 -5.61
CA THR A 253 32.28 17.28 -4.76
C THR A 253 31.29 17.91 -3.78
N ASP A 254 30.01 17.97 -4.15
CA ASP A 254 28.94 18.59 -3.38
C ASP A 254 27.94 17.56 -2.84
N PHE A 255 28.37 16.29 -2.68
CA PHE A 255 27.52 15.27 -2.08
C PHE A 255 27.21 15.62 -0.62
N PHE A 256 25.96 15.38 -0.23
CA PHE A 256 25.49 15.66 1.12
C PHE A 256 24.84 14.39 1.68
N GLU A 257 25.50 13.79 2.66
CA GLU A 257 24.89 12.72 3.43
C GLU A 257 23.70 13.24 4.22
N ILE A 258 22.56 12.57 4.03
CA ILE A 258 21.34 12.92 4.75
C ILE A 258 21.41 12.27 6.14
N PRO A 259 21.33 13.06 7.24
CA PRO A 259 21.34 12.54 8.59
C PRO A 259 20.29 11.43 8.78
N LYS A 260 20.66 10.35 9.47
CA LYS A 260 19.80 9.17 9.64
C LYS A 260 18.43 9.51 10.24
N GLU A 261 18.37 10.50 11.12
CA GLU A 261 17.14 10.97 11.76
C GLU A 261 16.16 11.60 10.76
N LEU A 262 16.69 12.21 9.69
CA LEU A 262 15.89 12.80 8.59
C LEU A 262 15.53 11.78 7.51
N ARG A 263 16.10 10.56 7.56
CA ARG A 263 15.81 9.46 6.65
C ARG A 263 14.69 8.53 7.14
N ILE A 264 14.08 8.84 8.29
CA ILE A 264 12.96 8.11 8.86
C ILE A 264 11.77 9.04 9.05
N LYS A 265 10.60 8.63 8.56
CA LYS A 265 9.33 9.29 8.85
C LYS A 265 8.33 8.27 9.40
N VAL A 266 7.78 8.57 10.57
CA VAL A 266 6.82 7.69 11.24
C VAL A 266 5.44 8.34 11.27
N PHE A 267 4.43 7.56 10.94
CA PHE A 267 3.03 7.88 11.21
C PHE A 267 2.47 6.83 12.17
N GLU A 268 1.78 7.28 13.20
CA GLU A 268 1.12 6.40 14.16
C GLU A 268 -0.34 6.21 13.76
N LEU A 269 -0.85 5.00 13.97
CA LEU A 269 -2.24 4.64 13.69
C LEU A 269 -2.79 3.76 14.82
N GLU A 270 -3.99 4.10 15.28
CA GLU A 270 -4.72 3.31 16.27
C GLU A 270 -5.71 2.36 15.59
N TYR A 271 -5.97 1.22 16.24
CA TYR A 271 -6.96 0.25 15.79
C TYR A 271 -8.38 0.85 15.84
N SER A 272 -9.11 0.73 14.74
CA SER A 272 -10.54 1.05 14.69
C SER A 272 -11.36 -0.21 14.48
N LYS A 273 -12.18 -0.54 15.47
CA LYS A 273 -13.11 -1.67 15.39
C LYS A 273 -14.16 -1.44 14.30
N GLU A 274 -14.61 -0.21 14.16
CA GLU A 274 -15.60 0.24 13.18
C GLU A 274 -15.04 0.08 11.75
N ALA A 275 -13.78 0.47 11.54
CA ALA A 275 -13.10 0.26 10.26
C ALA A 275 -13.00 -1.22 9.89
N ILE A 276 -12.66 -2.10 10.85
CA ILE A 276 -12.60 -3.55 10.64
C ILE A 276 -13.99 -4.15 10.34
N GLN A 277 -15.04 -3.68 11.01
CA GLN A 277 -16.40 -4.12 10.73
C GLN A 277 -16.81 -3.77 9.29
N ALA A 278 -16.58 -2.51 8.89
CA ALA A 278 -16.83 -2.06 7.52
C ALA A 278 -16.01 -2.85 6.50
N LEU A 279 -14.75 -3.16 6.81
CA LEU A 279 -13.88 -3.98 5.97
C LEU A 279 -14.46 -5.39 5.76
N TYR A 280 -14.92 -6.05 6.82
CA TYR A 280 -15.49 -7.39 6.70
C TYR A 280 -16.83 -7.42 5.96
N GLU A 281 -17.66 -6.39 6.12
CA GLU A 281 -18.86 -6.22 5.29
C GLU A 281 -18.49 -6.06 3.81
N GLN A 282 -17.51 -5.21 3.51
CA GLN A 282 -17.03 -5.02 2.15
C GLN A 282 -16.44 -6.30 1.55
N ILE A 283 -15.69 -7.09 2.33
CA ILE A 283 -15.14 -8.37 1.88
C ILE A 283 -16.24 -9.36 1.50
N ARG A 284 -17.37 -9.38 2.22
CA ARG A 284 -18.52 -10.24 1.85
C ARG A 284 -19.07 -9.86 0.49
N LEU A 285 -19.28 -8.57 0.23
CA LEU A 285 -19.70 -8.07 -1.09
C LEU A 285 -18.69 -8.42 -2.19
N CYS A 286 -17.40 -8.32 -1.88
CA CYS A 286 -16.33 -8.70 -2.81
C CYS A 286 -16.38 -10.20 -3.17
N ARG A 287 -16.63 -11.08 -2.18
CA ARG A 287 -16.78 -12.53 -2.40
C ARG A 287 -18.01 -12.85 -3.24
N GLU A 288 -19.15 -12.19 -2.97
CA GLU A 288 -20.36 -12.30 -3.80
C GLU A 288 -20.07 -11.92 -5.25
N ARG A 289 -19.33 -10.83 -5.49
CA ARG A 289 -18.94 -10.41 -6.84
C ARG A 289 -18.01 -11.42 -7.52
N LEU A 290 -17.03 -11.98 -6.83
CA LEU A 290 -16.14 -13.02 -7.38
C LEU A 290 -16.92 -14.28 -7.78
N ASN A 291 -17.91 -14.69 -6.97
CA ASN A 291 -18.81 -15.79 -7.31
C ASN A 291 -19.68 -15.46 -8.53
N SER A 292 -20.21 -14.23 -8.63
CA SER A 292 -20.94 -13.74 -9.81
C SER A 292 -20.09 -13.78 -11.08
N LEU A 293 -18.82 -13.37 -11.03
CA LEU A 293 -17.89 -13.47 -12.17
C LEU A 293 -17.67 -14.93 -12.62
N THR A 294 -17.69 -15.88 -11.69
CA THR A 294 -17.59 -17.31 -12.00
C THR A 294 -18.80 -17.80 -12.80
N VAL A 295 -20.00 -17.35 -12.43
CA VAL A 295 -21.25 -17.66 -13.16
C VAL A 295 -21.26 -17.00 -14.55
N GLU A 296 -20.84 -15.74 -14.65
CA GLU A 296 -20.74 -15.02 -15.93
C GLU A 296 -19.78 -15.73 -16.89
N MET A 297 -18.59 -16.10 -16.41
CA MET A 297 -17.59 -16.82 -17.20
C MET A 297 -18.09 -18.21 -17.64
N ALA A 298 -18.73 -18.97 -16.74
CA ALA A 298 -19.33 -20.26 -17.09
C ALA A 298 -20.40 -20.10 -18.18
N SER A 299 -21.27 -19.10 -18.07
CA SER A 299 -22.33 -18.81 -19.04
C SER A 299 -21.76 -18.48 -20.42
N GLN A 300 -20.65 -17.75 -20.49
CA GLN A 300 -19.97 -17.46 -21.76
C GLN A 300 -19.41 -18.72 -22.40
N LEU A 301 -18.81 -19.63 -21.62
CA LEU A 301 -18.31 -20.91 -22.14
C LEU A 301 -19.44 -21.77 -22.72
N PHE A 302 -20.60 -21.83 -22.05
CA PHE A 302 -21.76 -22.58 -22.55
C PHE A 302 -22.39 -21.99 -23.81
N LYS A 303 -22.30 -20.67 -24.03
CA LYS A 303 -22.80 -20.04 -25.27
C LYS A 303 -21.93 -20.37 -26.50
N VAL A 304 -20.70 -20.81 -26.28
CA VAL A 304 -19.69 -21.05 -27.33
C VAL A 304 -19.46 -22.56 -27.56
N ALA A 305 -20.00 -23.42 -26.68
CA ALA A 305 -20.00 -24.87 -26.80
C ALA A 305 -21.24 -25.36 -27.55
#